data_AF-A0A7X7XNW1-F1
#
_entry.id   AF-A0A7X7XNW1-F1
#
_cell.length_a   1.000
_cell.length_b   1.000
_cell.length_c   1.000
_cell.angle_alpha   90.00
_cell.angle_beta   90.00
_cell.angle_gamma   90.00
#
_symmetry.space_group_name_H-M   'P 1'
#
loop_
_entity.id
_entity.type
_entity.pdbx_description
1 polymer ?
#
loop_
_entity_poly.entity_id
_entity_poly.type
_entity_poly.pdbx_seq_one_letter_code
_entity_poly.pdbx_strand_id
1 'polypeptide(L)'
;MSSPDVNSEVSGFDIDRSNAEAWAAFAARLADVVSVMEDDAALTIGAVATEHDGPPPFVAFRALPGGRILAEAATNAQLGRYFQLTADQLAAMEGLGWRPPASDASGGRPAFWAEGTEEEAHRLADLAVAALREVYGIPHPAFLAPDQLAEILTPPAPAELPVAAPDAGLPALGVAGIPDWALTAILPVSREHLDQLVLAELVAEFGHAPVRDEAGDFGIRVGSTMVFVRSSGDGREVLVFAPVVHDVEGRSRAMEVLSDLNTETRFVRFLLVRDRVFVSLSLFARPFVAAHLRQALGMVSVTADAIDNELAAKLRGRTTFREEGGDHA
;
A
#
# COMPACT_ATOMS: atom_id res chain seq x y z
N MET A 1 -6.97 -23.02 33.01
CA MET A 1 -7.34 -21.59 33.13
C MET A 1 -6.94 -20.94 31.82
N SER A 2 -7.90 -20.83 30.91
CA SER A 2 -7.74 -20.15 29.64
C SER A 2 -8.02 -18.66 29.84
N SER A 3 -7.17 -17.80 29.28
CA SER A 3 -7.53 -16.43 28.91
C SER A 3 -7.27 -16.28 27.41
N PRO A 4 -8.26 -15.82 26.61
CA PRO A 4 -8.26 -15.91 25.16
C PRO A 4 -7.80 -14.63 24.45
N ASP A 5 -7.64 -14.77 23.14
CA ASP A 5 -7.59 -13.77 22.06
C ASP A 5 -8.03 -12.34 22.39
N VAL A 6 -7.07 -11.39 22.38
CA VAL A 6 -7.37 -9.94 22.23
C VAL A 6 -6.58 -9.34 21.05
N ASN A 7 -5.71 -10.12 20.39
CA ASN A 7 -4.80 -9.61 19.36
C ASN A 7 -5.24 -9.93 17.92
N SER A 8 -6.28 -10.75 17.72
CA SER A 8 -6.82 -11.09 16.39
C SER A 8 -7.91 -10.13 15.92
N GLU A 9 -8.70 -9.56 16.84
CA GLU A 9 -9.84 -8.69 16.51
C GLU A 9 -9.40 -7.33 15.94
N VAL A 10 -8.30 -6.75 16.43
CA VAL A 10 -7.81 -5.43 15.99
C VAL A 10 -7.17 -5.49 14.59
N SER A 11 -6.51 -6.60 14.25
CA SER A 11 -5.95 -6.82 12.90
C SER A 11 -7.02 -7.17 11.87
N GLY A 12 -8.09 -7.87 12.26
CA GLY A 12 -9.21 -8.19 11.38
C GLY A 12 -10.02 -6.94 11.01
N PHE A 13 -10.32 -6.09 11.99
CA PHE A 13 -11.11 -4.87 11.77
C PHE A 13 -10.47 -3.88 10.80
N ASP A 14 -9.13 -3.77 10.80
CA ASP A 14 -8.41 -2.85 9.91
C ASP A 14 -8.35 -3.35 8.47
N ILE A 15 -8.11 -4.66 8.27
CA ILE A 15 -8.10 -5.29 6.94
C ILE A 15 -9.50 -5.34 6.35
N ASP A 16 -10.53 -5.69 7.14
CA ASP A 16 -11.91 -5.77 6.66
C ASP A 16 -12.45 -4.39 6.27
N ARG A 17 -12.10 -3.35 7.03
CA ARG A 17 -12.43 -1.95 6.70
C ARG A 17 -11.69 -1.50 5.44
N SER A 18 -10.39 -1.74 5.35
CA SER A 18 -9.59 -1.38 4.16
C SER A 18 -10.10 -2.10 2.89
N ASN A 19 -10.46 -3.38 3.01
CA ASN A 19 -11.09 -4.13 1.92
C ASN A 19 -12.46 -3.54 1.54
N ALA A 20 -13.29 -3.15 2.51
CA ALA A 20 -14.57 -2.52 2.23
C ALA A 20 -14.42 -1.16 1.54
N GLU A 21 -13.45 -0.34 1.95
CA GLU A 21 -13.11 0.94 1.33
C GLU A 21 -12.62 0.74 -0.12
N ALA A 22 -11.77 -0.26 -0.35
CA ALA A 22 -11.29 -0.59 -1.70
C ALA A 22 -12.44 -1.03 -2.62
N TRP A 23 -13.36 -1.85 -2.14
CA TRP A 23 -14.55 -2.25 -2.90
C TRP A 23 -15.50 -1.08 -3.16
N ALA A 24 -15.69 -0.17 -2.20
CA ALA A 24 -16.51 1.02 -2.38
C ALA A 24 -15.90 1.98 -3.43
N ALA A 25 -14.58 2.19 -3.38
CA ALA A 25 -13.87 2.99 -4.37
C ALA A 25 -13.96 2.36 -5.77
N PHE A 26 -13.87 1.03 -5.86
CA PHE A 26 -14.05 0.30 -7.12
C PHE A 26 -15.48 0.44 -7.66
N ALA A 27 -16.51 0.31 -6.80
CA ALA A 27 -17.91 0.47 -7.19
C ALA A 27 -18.19 1.86 -7.77
N ALA A 28 -17.69 2.92 -7.12
CA ALA A 28 -17.85 4.29 -7.60
C ALA A 28 -17.23 4.48 -8.99
N ARG A 29 -15.99 4.00 -9.20
CA ARG A 29 -15.31 4.09 -10.50
C ARG A 29 -16.01 3.27 -11.58
N LEU A 30 -16.50 2.08 -11.23
CA LEU A 30 -17.26 1.24 -12.15
C LEU A 30 -18.56 1.94 -12.56
N ALA A 31 -19.25 2.59 -11.63
CA ALA A 31 -20.44 3.38 -11.92
C ALA A 31 -20.15 4.54 -12.88
N ASP A 32 -19.04 5.26 -12.67
CA ASP A 32 -18.62 6.33 -13.57
C ASP A 32 -18.42 5.80 -15.01
N VAL A 33 -17.72 4.68 -15.18
CA VAL A 33 -17.51 4.04 -16.49
C VAL A 33 -18.83 3.58 -17.11
N VAL A 34 -19.68 2.89 -16.34
CA VAL A 34 -20.97 2.37 -16.83
C VAL A 34 -21.91 3.51 -17.24
N SER A 35 -21.85 4.66 -16.56
CA SER A 35 -22.70 5.82 -16.87
C SER A 35 -22.38 6.53 -18.19
N VAL A 36 -21.19 6.27 -18.76
CA VAL A 36 -20.73 6.88 -20.02
C VAL A 36 -20.53 5.86 -21.13
N MET A 37 -21.01 4.63 -20.96
CA MET A 37 -20.91 3.59 -21.98
C MET A 37 -21.74 3.96 -23.21
N GLU A 38 -21.08 4.14 -24.35
CA GLU A 38 -21.76 4.36 -25.62
C GLU A 38 -22.51 3.10 -26.08
N ASP A 39 -23.54 3.28 -26.91
CA ASP A 39 -24.27 2.17 -27.53
C ASP A 39 -23.31 1.12 -28.15
N ASP A 40 -23.55 -0.17 -27.89
CA ASP A 40 -22.71 -1.31 -28.32
C ASP A 40 -21.34 -1.44 -27.60
N ALA A 41 -21.03 -0.57 -26.64
CA ALA A 41 -19.89 -0.77 -25.76
C ALA A 41 -20.09 -2.02 -24.89
N ALA A 42 -19.01 -2.80 -24.74
CA ALA A 42 -18.97 -3.96 -23.87
C ALA A 42 -17.78 -3.86 -22.92
N LEU A 43 -18.05 -4.11 -21.65
CA LEU A 43 -17.05 -4.20 -20.59
C LEU A 43 -17.14 -5.58 -19.97
N THR A 44 -16.01 -6.21 -19.67
CA THR A 44 -15.97 -7.45 -18.88
C THR A 44 -15.01 -7.25 -17.72
N ILE A 45 -15.32 -7.87 -16.60
CA ILE A 45 -14.59 -7.78 -15.34
C ILE A 45 -14.47 -9.20 -14.83
N GLY A 46 -13.34 -9.84 -15.14
CA GLY A 46 -13.03 -11.20 -14.71
C GLY A 46 -12.04 -11.21 -13.55
N ALA A 47 -12.04 -12.29 -12.76
CA ALA A 47 -10.93 -12.58 -11.87
C ALA A 47 -9.65 -12.86 -12.68
N VAL A 48 -8.47 -12.56 -12.12
CA VAL A 48 -7.17 -12.91 -12.72
C VAL A 48 -7.15 -14.42 -13.00
N ALA A 49 -6.69 -14.79 -14.20
CA ALA A 49 -6.51 -16.19 -14.56
C ALA A 49 -5.52 -16.85 -13.57
N THR A 50 -6.04 -17.73 -12.72
CA THR A 50 -5.23 -18.55 -11.82
C THR A 50 -4.64 -19.75 -12.58
N GLU A 51 -3.67 -20.46 -11.98
CA GLU A 51 -3.13 -21.72 -12.53
C GLU A 51 -4.17 -22.86 -12.69
N HIS A 52 -5.39 -22.66 -12.20
CA HIS A 52 -6.49 -23.62 -12.34
C HIS A 52 -7.06 -23.65 -13.75
N ASP A 53 -7.32 -24.87 -14.24
CA ASP A 53 -7.86 -25.13 -15.57
C ASP A 53 -9.35 -24.71 -15.66
N GLY A 54 -9.63 -23.76 -16.56
CA GLY A 54 -10.97 -23.33 -16.94
C GLY A 54 -11.24 -21.82 -16.81
N PRO A 55 -12.35 -21.35 -17.39
CA PRO A 55 -12.72 -19.93 -17.38
C PRO A 55 -13.04 -19.43 -15.95
N PRO A 56 -12.44 -18.30 -15.51
CA PRO A 56 -12.70 -17.70 -14.21
C PRO A 56 -14.08 -17.02 -14.17
N PRO A 57 -14.59 -16.70 -12.97
CA PRO A 57 -15.80 -15.90 -12.84
C PRO A 57 -15.62 -14.50 -13.40
N PHE A 58 -16.70 -13.99 -13.98
CA PHE A 58 -16.76 -12.66 -14.55
C PHE A 58 -18.13 -12.01 -14.35
N VAL A 59 -18.12 -10.68 -14.40
CA VAL A 59 -19.30 -9.84 -14.63
C VAL A 59 -19.03 -9.01 -15.89
N ALA A 60 -19.99 -8.96 -16.80
CA ALA A 60 -19.91 -8.20 -18.04
C ALA A 60 -21.05 -7.17 -18.10
N PHE A 61 -20.77 -6.03 -18.72
CA PHE A 61 -21.74 -4.99 -19.02
C PHE A 61 -21.80 -4.81 -20.53
N ARG A 62 -23.00 -4.58 -21.04
CA ARG A 62 -23.24 -4.27 -22.45
C ARG A 62 -24.23 -3.12 -22.55
N ALA A 63 -23.83 -2.06 -23.23
CA ALA A 63 -24.72 -0.97 -23.58
C ALA A 63 -25.63 -1.42 -24.73
N LEU A 64 -26.92 -1.24 -24.53
CA LEU A 64 -27.99 -1.50 -25.48
C LEU A 64 -28.60 -0.17 -25.92
N PRO A 65 -29.16 -0.10 -27.14
CA PRO A 65 -29.76 1.12 -27.66
C PRO A 65 -30.77 1.74 -26.71
N GLY A 66 -30.69 3.07 -26.58
CA GLY A 66 -31.59 3.87 -25.74
C GLY A 66 -31.14 3.98 -24.28
N GLY A 67 -29.83 3.96 -24.03
CA GLY A 67 -29.23 4.19 -22.71
C GLY A 67 -29.49 3.05 -21.72
N ARG A 68 -29.75 1.84 -22.22
CA ARG A 68 -30.02 0.65 -21.42
C ARG A 68 -28.72 -0.11 -21.22
N ILE A 69 -28.43 -0.51 -19.99
CA ILE A 69 -27.27 -1.33 -19.66
C ILE A 69 -27.74 -2.72 -19.24
N LEU A 70 -27.18 -3.72 -19.89
CA LEU A 70 -27.33 -5.12 -19.51
C LEU A 70 -26.08 -5.54 -18.73
N ALA A 71 -26.26 -5.96 -17.49
CA ALA A 71 -25.24 -6.66 -16.72
C ALA A 71 -25.45 -8.17 -16.82
N GLU A 72 -24.38 -8.92 -17.05
CA GLU A 72 -24.35 -10.38 -17.16
C GLU A 72 -23.31 -10.95 -16.19
N ALA A 73 -23.64 -12.02 -15.45
CA ALA A 73 -22.73 -12.68 -14.53
C ALA A 73 -22.66 -14.19 -14.81
N ALA A 74 -21.45 -14.74 -14.73
CA ALA A 74 -21.16 -16.11 -15.11
C ALA A 74 -22.01 -17.17 -14.37
N THR A 75 -22.49 -18.18 -15.10
CA THR A 75 -23.15 -19.36 -14.51
C THR A 75 -22.23 -20.57 -14.50
N ASN A 76 -22.60 -21.65 -13.81
CA ASN A 76 -21.84 -22.92 -13.83
C ASN A 76 -21.66 -23.52 -15.24
N ALA A 77 -22.46 -23.12 -16.22
CA ALA A 77 -22.28 -23.51 -17.62
C ALA A 77 -21.08 -22.81 -18.28
N GLN A 78 -20.67 -21.66 -17.75
CA GLN A 78 -19.59 -20.81 -18.26
C GLN A 78 -18.34 -20.84 -17.39
N LEU A 79 -18.42 -21.40 -16.18
CA LEU A 79 -17.33 -21.47 -15.21
C LEU A 79 -16.53 -22.77 -15.34
N GLY A 80 -15.22 -22.69 -15.11
CA GLY A 80 -14.37 -23.87 -14.94
C GLY A 80 -14.83 -24.71 -13.74
N ARG A 81 -14.50 -26.02 -13.72
CA ARG A 81 -14.93 -26.94 -12.65
C ARG A 81 -14.57 -26.45 -11.24
N TYR A 82 -13.44 -25.77 -11.11
CA TYR A 82 -12.96 -25.22 -9.85
C TYR A 82 -13.80 -24.03 -9.36
N PHE A 83 -14.40 -23.28 -10.27
CA PHE A 83 -15.14 -22.05 -9.98
C PHE A 83 -16.65 -22.26 -9.90
N GLN A 84 -17.13 -23.51 -9.95
CA GLN A 84 -18.57 -23.77 -9.93
C GLN A 84 -19.20 -23.31 -8.62
N LEU A 85 -20.28 -22.54 -8.76
CA LEU A 85 -21.13 -22.07 -7.68
C LEU A 85 -21.90 -23.24 -7.06
N THR A 86 -21.93 -23.24 -5.74
CA THR A 86 -22.80 -24.12 -4.94
C THR A 86 -24.27 -23.70 -5.07
N ALA A 87 -25.18 -24.56 -4.61
CA ALA A 87 -26.62 -24.23 -4.58
C ALA A 87 -26.91 -22.96 -3.76
N ASP A 88 -26.20 -22.77 -2.64
CA ASP A 88 -26.35 -21.59 -1.79
C ASP A 88 -25.85 -20.32 -2.49
N GLN A 89 -24.74 -20.40 -3.23
CA GLN A 89 -24.22 -19.28 -4.02
C GLN A 89 -25.14 -18.93 -5.21
N LEU A 90 -25.76 -19.92 -5.85
CA LEU A 90 -26.77 -19.68 -6.89
C LEU A 90 -28.00 -18.96 -6.32
N ALA A 91 -28.47 -19.39 -5.15
CA ALA A 91 -29.56 -18.70 -4.45
C ALA A 91 -29.16 -17.28 -4.00
N ALA A 92 -27.91 -17.08 -3.59
CA ALA A 92 -27.37 -15.76 -3.23
C ALA A 92 -27.36 -14.80 -4.43
N MET A 93 -27.01 -15.26 -5.63
CA MET A 93 -27.11 -14.43 -6.85
C MET A 93 -28.54 -13.91 -7.06
N GLU A 94 -29.54 -14.78 -6.94
CA GLU A 94 -30.95 -14.38 -7.05
C GLU A 94 -31.35 -13.40 -5.92
N GLY A 95 -30.90 -13.65 -4.70
CA GLY A 95 -31.12 -12.79 -3.54
C GLY A 95 -30.53 -11.38 -3.68
N LEU A 96 -29.41 -11.24 -4.38
CA LEU A 96 -28.80 -9.95 -4.73
C LEU A 96 -29.58 -9.18 -5.80
N GLY A 97 -30.48 -9.84 -6.53
CA GLY A 97 -31.29 -9.22 -7.58
C GLY A 97 -30.90 -9.63 -9.00
N TRP A 98 -30.01 -10.61 -9.16
CA TRP A 98 -29.73 -11.21 -10.47
C TRP A 98 -30.87 -12.13 -10.90
N ARG A 99 -31.25 -12.05 -12.17
CA ARG A 99 -32.24 -12.97 -12.76
C ARG A 99 -31.53 -14.22 -13.27
N PRO A 100 -32.10 -15.41 -13.05
CA PRO A 100 -31.50 -16.65 -13.52
C PRO A 100 -31.45 -16.71 -15.06
N PRO A 101 -30.55 -17.54 -15.62
CA PRO A 101 -30.47 -17.73 -17.06
C PRO A 101 -31.81 -18.22 -17.63
N ALA A 102 -32.27 -17.57 -18.70
CA ALA A 102 -33.53 -17.91 -19.35
C ALA A 102 -33.29 -18.89 -20.50
N SER A 103 -33.94 -20.07 -20.44
CA SER A 103 -33.90 -21.07 -21.50
C SER A 103 -35.13 -20.95 -22.42
N ASP A 104 -35.19 -19.94 -23.28
CA ASP A 104 -36.21 -19.93 -24.34
C ASP A 104 -35.71 -19.48 -25.72
N ALA A 105 -36.44 -19.96 -26.72
CA ALA A 105 -36.08 -20.13 -28.12
C ALA A 105 -36.01 -18.82 -28.94
N SER A 106 -35.67 -17.68 -28.33
CA SER A 106 -35.53 -16.38 -29.01
C SER A 106 -34.26 -15.62 -28.63
N GLY A 107 -33.25 -16.33 -28.11
CA GLY A 107 -31.94 -15.77 -27.79
C GLY A 107 -31.57 -15.90 -26.31
N GLY A 108 -31.82 -17.08 -25.72
CA GLY A 108 -31.62 -17.37 -24.31
C GLY A 108 -30.29 -16.84 -23.77
N ARG A 109 -30.37 -16.16 -22.61
CA ARG A 109 -29.21 -15.61 -21.90
C ARG A 109 -28.61 -16.74 -21.04
N PRO A 110 -27.40 -17.24 -21.36
CA PRO A 110 -26.77 -18.34 -20.62
C PRO A 110 -26.21 -17.91 -19.27
N ALA A 111 -26.13 -16.60 -19.04
CA ALA A 111 -25.63 -15.94 -17.83
C ALA A 111 -26.78 -15.52 -16.90
N PHE A 112 -26.47 -15.30 -15.63
CA PHE A 112 -27.30 -14.46 -14.77
C PHE A 112 -27.36 -13.06 -15.38
N TRP A 113 -28.48 -12.37 -15.25
CA TRP A 113 -28.61 -11.05 -15.87
C TRP A 113 -29.38 -10.06 -15.01
N ALA A 114 -29.02 -8.79 -15.15
CA ALA A 114 -29.76 -7.66 -14.62
C ALA A 114 -29.77 -6.56 -15.68
N GLU A 115 -30.82 -5.76 -15.68
CA GLU A 115 -30.98 -4.67 -16.62
C GLU A 115 -31.23 -3.38 -15.87
N GLY A 116 -30.64 -2.29 -16.35
CA GLY A 116 -30.87 -0.94 -15.87
C GLY A 116 -30.60 0.09 -16.97
N THR A 117 -30.46 1.35 -16.57
CA THR A 117 -30.05 2.44 -17.46
C THR A 117 -28.70 3.01 -17.03
N GLU A 118 -28.11 3.87 -17.86
CA GLU A 118 -26.92 4.66 -17.50
C GLU A 118 -27.14 5.48 -16.20
N GLU A 119 -28.34 6.00 -15.97
CA GLU A 119 -28.70 6.70 -14.72
C GLU A 119 -28.68 5.76 -13.49
N GLU A 120 -28.85 4.47 -13.70
CA GLU A 120 -28.79 3.43 -12.67
C GLU A 120 -27.40 2.76 -12.58
N ALA A 121 -26.36 3.36 -13.18
CA ALA A 121 -25.01 2.80 -13.21
C ALA A 121 -24.47 2.45 -11.82
N HIS A 122 -24.76 3.26 -10.81
CA HIS A 122 -24.38 2.99 -9.41
C HIS A 122 -25.00 1.68 -8.90
N ARG A 123 -26.30 1.47 -9.15
CA ARG A 123 -27.00 0.25 -8.76
C ARG A 123 -26.39 -0.98 -9.45
N LEU A 124 -26.06 -0.85 -10.73
CA LEU A 124 -25.46 -1.94 -11.51
C LEU A 124 -24.02 -2.25 -11.07
N ALA A 125 -23.25 -1.22 -10.70
CA ALA A 125 -21.91 -1.37 -10.14
C ALA A 125 -21.94 -2.05 -8.75
N ASP A 126 -22.84 -1.64 -7.86
CA ASP A 126 -23.04 -2.28 -6.55
C ASP A 126 -23.44 -3.74 -6.69
N LEU A 127 -24.35 -4.04 -7.63
CA LEU A 127 -24.79 -5.41 -7.93
C LEU A 127 -23.62 -6.29 -8.43
N ALA A 128 -22.76 -5.73 -9.27
CA ALA A 128 -21.56 -6.42 -9.75
C ALA A 128 -20.54 -6.65 -8.65
N VAL A 129 -20.29 -5.66 -7.79
CA VAL A 129 -19.40 -5.79 -6.64
C VAL A 129 -19.89 -6.83 -5.66
N ALA A 130 -21.20 -6.87 -5.37
CA ALA A 130 -21.78 -7.89 -4.51
C ALA A 130 -21.60 -9.30 -5.11
N ALA A 131 -21.81 -9.47 -6.42
CA ALA A 131 -21.54 -10.76 -7.07
C ALA A 131 -20.06 -11.17 -6.99
N LEU A 132 -19.14 -10.25 -7.31
CA LEU A 132 -17.69 -10.48 -7.29
C LEU A 132 -17.17 -10.82 -5.88
N ARG A 133 -17.61 -10.08 -4.87
CA ARG A 133 -17.14 -10.22 -3.49
C ARG A 133 -17.86 -11.34 -2.73
N GLU A 134 -19.19 -11.34 -2.74
CA GLU A 134 -19.99 -12.17 -1.83
C GLU A 134 -20.30 -13.55 -2.41
N VAL A 135 -20.44 -13.67 -3.74
CA VAL A 135 -20.76 -14.94 -4.40
C VAL A 135 -19.51 -15.60 -4.96
N TYR A 136 -18.75 -14.90 -5.81
CA TYR A 136 -17.54 -15.44 -6.41
C TYR A 136 -16.34 -15.47 -5.44
N GLY A 137 -16.46 -14.82 -4.29
CA GLY A 137 -15.47 -14.90 -3.21
C GLY A 137 -14.15 -14.20 -3.55
N ILE A 138 -14.17 -13.20 -4.42
CA ILE A 138 -12.97 -12.42 -4.74
C ILE A 138 -12.64 -11.52 -3.53
N PRO A 139 -11.46 -11.67 -2.90
CA PRO A 139 -11.19 -11.01 -1.63
C PRO A 139 -10.97 -9.49 -1.78
N HIS A 140 -10.39 -9.05 -2.90
CA HIS A 140 -10.04 -7.65 -3.14
C HIS A 140 -10.10 -7.31 -4.64
N PRO A 141 -10.52 -6.08 -5.04
CA PRO A 141 -10.65 -5.70 -6.44
C PRO A 141 -9.33 -5.74 -7.24
N ALA A 142 -8.17 -5.67 -6.57
CA ALA A 142 -6.85 -5.83 -7.19
C ALA A 142 -6.61 -7.22 -7.81
N PHE A 143 -7.44 -8.22 -7.48
CA PHE A 143 -7.39 -9.56 -8.08
C PHE A 143 -8.26 -9.69 -9.33
N LEU A 144 -8.79 -8.59 -9.86
CA LEU A 144 -9.50 -8.53 -11.13
C LEU A 144 -8.48 -8.35 -12.27
N ALA A 145 -8.76 -8.97 -13.43
CA ALA A 145 -7.86 -8.95 -14.58
C ALA A 145 -7.63 -7.49 -15.07
N PRO A 146 -6.36 -7.03 -15.16
CA PRO A 146 -6.04 -5.63 -15.46
C PRO A 146 -6.52 -5.17 -16.85
N ASP A 147 -6.56 -6.09 -17.81
CA ASP A 147 -6.63 -5.80 -19.25
C ASP A 147 -7.94 -5.12 -19.72
N GLN A 148 -8.87 -4.81 -18.82
CA GLN A 148 -10.16 -4.22 -19.17
C GLN A 148 -10.48 -2.91 -18.45
N LEU A 149 -9.67 -2.48 -17.46
CA LEU A 149 -9.78 -1.18 -16.76
C LEU A 149 -8.40 -0.56 -16.38
N ALA A 150 -7.30 -1.02 -17.00
CA ALA A 150 -5.91 -0.71 -16.61
C ALA A 150 -5.55 0.79 -16.56
N GLU A 151 -6.13 1.61 -17.43
CA GLU A 151 -5.71 3.01 -17.55
C GLU A 151 -6.38 3.93 -16.50
N ILE A 152 -7.51 3.50 -15.91
CA ILE A 152 -8.34 4.31 -15.01
C ILE A 152 -8.30 3.81 -13.56
N LEU A 153 -8.07 2.51 -13.33
CA LEU A 153 -8.14 1.93 -11.98
C LEU A 153 -6.85 1.97 -11.18
N THR A 154 -5.70 2.27 -11.79
CA THR A 154 -4.43 2.24 -11.06
C THR A 154 -4.51 3.29 -9.95
N PRO A 155 -4.54 2.92 -8.65
CA PRO A 155 -4.38 3.91 -7.58
C PRO A 155 -3.09 4.68 -7.88
N PRO A 156 -3.01 6.00 -7.61
CA PRO A 156 -1.78 6.74 -7.82
C PRO A 156 -0.66 5.93 -7.18
N ALA A 157 0.32 5.54 -7.98
CA ALA A 157 1.46 4.80 -7.46
C ALA A 157 1.97 5.60 -6.26
N PRO A 158 2.25 4.95 -5.11
CA PRO A 158 2.91 5.63 -4.00
C PRO A 158 4.07 6.40 -4.60
N ALA A 159 4.11 7.72 -4.37
CA ALA A 159 5.04 8.59 -5.07
C ALA A 159 6.43 7.97 -4.98
N GLU A 160 6.93 7.44 -6.10
CA GLU A 160 8.28 6.94 -6.14
C GLU A 160 9.15 8.17 -5.84
N LEU A 161 9.94 8.10 -4.77
CA LEU A 161 10.90 9.15 -4.46
C LEU A 161 11.63 9.46 -5.78
N PRO A 162 11.69 10.74 -6.20
CA PRO A 162 12.31 11.09 -7.46
C PRO A 162 13.66 10.39 -7.54
N VAL A 163 13.92 9.68 -8.64
CA VAL A 163 15.27 9.23 -8.95
C VAL A 163 16.10 10.50 -8.92
N ALA A 164 16.86 10.71 -7.84
CA ALA A 164 17.66 11.91 -7.70
C ALA A 164 18.54 11.96 -8.95
N ALA A 165 18.31 12.98 -9.78
CA ALA A 165 19.25 13.25 -10.86
C ALA A 165 20.63 13.38 -10.20
N PRO A 166 21.70 12.81 -10.77
CA PRO A 166 23.01 12.68 -10.10
C PRO A 166 23.63 13.99 -9.58
N ASP A 167 23.06 15.15 -9.89
CA ASP A 167 23.63 16.48 -9.62
C ASP A 167 22.82 17.35 -8.63
N ALA A 168 21.83 16.80 -7.92
CA ALA A 168 21.04 17.59 -6.98
C ALA A 168 21.72 17.79 -5.61
N GLY A 169 22.99 18.19 -5.54
CA GLY A 169 23.65 18.86 -4.39
C GLY A 169 23.56 18.24 -2.98
N LEU A 170 22.90 17.10 -2.80
CA LEU A 170 22.82 16.34 -1.55
C LEU A 170 24.20 15.73 -1.28
N PRO A 171 24.65 15.63 -0.02
CA PRO A 171 25.82 14.83 0.28
C PRO A 171 25.56 13.43 -0.26
N ALA A 172 26.45 12.99 -1.14
CA ALA A 172 26.35 11.77 -1.93
C ALA A 172 26.34 10.50 -1.06
N LEU A 173 25.22 10.22 -0.40
CA LEU A 173 24.88 8.87 0.05
C LEU A 173 24.32 8.04 -1.12
N GLY A 174 24.41 8.56 -2.35
CA GLY A 174 23.87 7.98 -3.58
C GLY A 174 24.88 7.07 -4.27
N VAL A 175 24.49 5.81 -4.45
CA VAL A 175 24.76 4.79 -5.49
C VAL A 175 26.05 4.86 -6.34
N ALA A 176 26.55 6.04 -6.73
CA ALA A 176 27.83 6.21 -7.41
C ALA A 176 29.00 6.12 -6.42
N GLY A 177 29.82 5.07 -6.56
CA GLY A 177 31.04 4.91 -5.75
C GLY A 177 30.87 4.05 -4.49
N ILE A 178 29.81 3.24 -4.39
CA ILE A 178 29.71 2.22 -3.33
C ILE A 178 30.91 1.27 -3.46
N PRO A 179 31.73 1.11 -2.41
CA PRO A 179 32.89 0.24 -2.50
C PRO A 179 32.46 -1.22 -2.51
N ASP A 180 33.19 -2.09 -3.23
CA ASP A 180 32.85 -3.52 -3.40
C ASP A 180 32.59 -4.25 -2.08
N TRP A 181 33.32 -3.88 -1.01
CA TRP A 181 33.13 -4.48 0.31
C TRP A 181 31.75 -4.18 0.90
N ALA A 182 31.14 -3.04 0.58
CA ALA A 182 29.80 -2.69 1.07
C ALA A 182 28.69 -3.50 0.40
N LEU A 183 28.97 -4.11 -0.77
CA LEU A 183 28.06 -5.03 -1.46
C LEU A 183 28.16 -6.46 -0.92
N THR A 184 29.12 -6.74 -0.04
CA THR A 184 29.32 -8.08 0.52
C THR A 184 28.24 -8.41 1.54
N ALA A 185 27.55 -9.52 1.33
CA ALA A 185 26.58 -10.06 2.26
C ALA A 185 27.26 -10.85 3.38
N ILE A 186 27.09 -10.40 4.62
CA ILE A 186 27.66 -11.04 5.81
C ILE A 186 26.50 -11.55 6.66
N LEU A 187 26.53 -12.81 7.10
CA LEU A 187 25.54 -13.34 8.04
C LEU A 187 26.03 -13.09 9.48
N PRO A 188 25.40 -12.18 10.25
CA PRO A 188 25.77 -11.97 11.65
C PRO A 188 25.51 -13.23 12.47
N VAL A 189 26.42 -13.51 13.41
CA VAL A 189 26.35 -14.68 14.29
C VAL A 189 25.70 -14.36 15.63
N SER A 190 25.60 -13.07 15.97
CA SER A 190 24.98 -12.55 17.19
C SER A 190 24.58 -11.09 16.98
N ARG A 191 23.77 -10.55 17.90
CA ARG A 191 23.48 -9.10 17.97
C ARG A 191 24.76 -8.27 18.11
N GLU A 192 25.71 -8.72 18.90
CA GLU A 192 26.98 -8.01 19.08
C GLU A 192 27.82 -8.00 17.79
N HIS A 193 27.83 -9.10 17.03
CA HIS A 193 28.46 -9.12 15.71
C HIS A 193 27.74 -8.16 14.75
N LEU A 194 26.40 -8.09 14.79
CA LEU A 194 25.65 -7.10 14.00
C LEU A 194 25.99 -5.66 14.40
N ASP A 195 26.04 -5.35 15.70
CA ASP A 195 26.46 -4.04 16.20
C ASP A 195 27.87 -3.66 15.70
N GLN A 196 28.80 -4.62 15.65
CA GLN A 196 30.15 -4.40 15.13
C GLN A 196 30.15 -4.12 13.62
N LEU A 197 29.33 -4.85 12.84
CA LEU A 197 29.21 -4.64 11.39
C LEU A 197 28.59 -3.27 11.09
N VAL A 198 27.53 -2.90 11.82
CA VAL A 198 26.90 -1.58 11.74
C VAL A 198 27.91 -0.51 12.11
N LEU A 199 28.60 -0.62 13.25
CA LEU A 199 29.61 0.35 13.67
C LEU A 199 30.73 0.52 12.65
N ALA A 200 31.25 -0.58 12.10
CA ALA A 200 32.29 -0.55 11.08
C ALA A 200 31.84 0.20 9.83
N GLU A 201 30.61 -0.06 9.38
CA GLU A 201 29.99 0.64 8.26
C GLU A 201 29.83 2.14 8.53
N LEU A 202 29.30 2.51 9.70
CA LEU A 202 29.11 3.90 10.09
C LEU A 202 30.45 4.66 10.19
N VAL A 203 31.50 4.04 10.74
CA VAL A 203 32.84 4.63 10.80
C VAL A 203 33.44 4.80 9.40
N ALA A 204 33.26 3.80 8.54
CA ALA A 204 33.75 3.85 7.16
C ALA A 204 33.05 4.95 6.35
N GLU A 205 31.76 5.18 6.60
CA GLU A 205 30.98 6.19 5.88
C GLU A 205 31.24 7.62 6.37
N PHE A 206 31.24 7.84 7.68
CA PHE A 206 31.32 9.19 8.26
C PHE A 206 32.74 9.60 8.68
N GLY A 207 33.69 8.67 8.66
CA GLY A 207 35.10 8.91 9.02
C GLY A 207 35.36 9.11 10.52
N HIS A 208 34.34 9.01 11.37
CA HIS A 208 34.45 9.12 12.82
C HIS A 208 33.49 8.14 13.52
N ALA A 209 33.77 7.84 14.79
CA ALA A 209 32.89 6.99 15.58
C ALA A 209 31.53 7.67 15.83
N PRO A 210 30.39 6.96 15.62
CA PRO A 210 29.09 7.46 16.01
C PRO A 210 28.97 7.55 17.54
N VAL A 211 28.12 8.47 18.02
CA VAL A 211 27.84 8.58 19.45
C VAL A 211 26.88 7.48 19.83
N ARG A 212 27.18 6.72 20.89
CA ARG A 212 26.28 5.69 21.40
C ARG A 212 25.47 6.23 22.57
N ASP A 213 24.16 6.03 22.55
CA ASP A 213 23.29 6.43 23.66
C ASP A 213 23.13 5.34 24.73
N GLU A 214 22.36 5.63 25.78
CA GLU A 214 22.06 4.70 26.88
C GLU A 214 21.24 3.47 26.43
N ALA A 215 20.49 3.58 25.33
CA ALA A 215 19.76 2.47 24.71
C ALA A 215 20.66 1.60 23.82
N GLY A 216 21.89 2.06 23.57
CA GLY A 216 22.86 1.39 22.72
C GLY A 216 22.74 1.74 21.25
N ASP A 217 21.97 2.77 20.91
CA ASP A 217 21.75 3.25 19.54
C ASP A 217 22.92 4.09 19.07
N PHE A 218 23.23 3.99 17.78
CA PHE A 218 24.25 4.81 17.14
C PHE A 218 23.61 6.09 16.60
N GLY A 219 23.88 7.21 17.26
CA GLY A 219 23.49 8.55 16.81
C GLY A 219 24.51 9.13 15.84
N ILE A 220 24.05 9.56 14.68
CA ILE A 220 24.85 10.14 13.61
C ILE A 220 24.16 11.39 13.08
N ARG A 221 24.96 12.41 12.79
CA ARG A 221 24.49 13.60 12.10
C ARG A 221 24.67 13.43 10.59
N VAL A 222 23.58 13.51 9.85
CA VAL A 222 23.58 13.53 8.38
C VAL A 222 22.95 14.86 7.94
N GLY A 223 23.78 15.77 7.41
CA GLY A 223 23.34 17.13 7.10
C GLY A 223 22.80 17.88 8.32
N SER A 224 21.54 18.34 8.24
CA SER A 224 20.78 18.98 9.31
C SER A 224 20.10 18.00 10.27
N THR A 225 19.95 16.73 9.89
CA THR A 225 19.15 15.75 10.62
C THR A 225 20.01 14.84 11.51
N MET A 226 19.51 14.55 12.72
CA MET A 226 20.06 13.52 13.59
C MET A 226 19.36 12.19 13.29
N VAL A 227 20.13 11.19 12.88
CA VAL A 227 19.66 9.84 12.56
C VAL A 227 20.22 8.87 13.58
N PHE A 228 19.38 7.95 14.02
CA PHE A 228 19.73 6.89 14.96
C PHE A 228 19.65 5.54 14.26
N VAL A 229 20.60 4.67 14.58
CA VAL A 229 20.65 3.29 14.09
C VAL A 229 20.64 2.34 15.27
N ARG A 230 19.68 1.41 15.28
CA ARG A 230 19.49 0.42 16.34
C ARG A 230 19.47 -0.98 15.75
N SER A 231 20.29 -1.88 16.28
CA SER A 231 20.13 -3.32 16.01
C SER A 231 19.05 -3.91 16.92
N SER A 232 18.17 -4.74 16.35
CA SER A 232 17.14 -5.45 17.10
C SER A 232 17.75 -6.38 18.16
N GLY A 233 16.97 -6.66 19.21
CA GLY A 233 17.41 -7.53 20.30
C GLY A 233 17.80 -8.95 19.85
N ASP A 234 17.15 -9.45 18.80
CA ASP A 234 17.40 -10.75 18.20
C ASP A 234 18.48 -10.75 17.10
N GLY A 235 19.05 -9.58 16.77
CA GLY A 235 20.10 -9.41 15.76
C GLY A 235 19.66 -9.72 14.33
N ARG A 236 18.36 -9.62 14.03
CA ARG A 236 17.80 -9.92 12.70
C ARG A 236 17.45 -8.68 11.89
N GLU A 237 17.40 -7.53 12.53
CA GLU A 237 16.95 -6.28 11.94
C GLU A 237 17.84 -5.13 12.41
N VAL A 238 18.03 -4.15 11.52
CA VAL A 238 18.58 -2.84 11.83
C VAL A 238 17.50 -1.80 11.55
N LEU A 239 17.14 -1.03 12.57
CA LEU A 239 16.19 0.07 12.49
C LEU A 239 16.97 1.38 12.33
N VAL A 240 16.69 2.10 11.26
CA VAL A 240 17.18 3.47 11.03
C VAL A 240 16.02 4.42 11.30
N PHE A 241 16.17 5.39 12.19
CA PHE A 241 15.08 6.30 12.54
C PHE A 241 15.58 7.70 12.89
N ALA A 242 14.75 8.70 12.66
CA ALA A 242 15.07 10.09 12.99
C ALA A 242 13.82 10.80 13.56
N PRO A 243 13.97 11.61 14.63
CA PRO A 243 12.90 12.49 15.07
C PRO A 243 12.75 13.66 14.10
N VAL A 244 11.53 13.88 13.60
CA VAL A 244 11.23 14.95 12.62
C VAL A 244 10.49 16.13 13.25
N VAL A 245 9.52 15.86 14.13
CA VAL A 245 8.73 16.90 14.80
C VAL A 245 8.67 16.64 16.29
N HIS A 246 8.88 17.68 17.08
CA HIS A 246 8.75 17.68 18.54
C HIS A 246 7.55 18.52 19.00
N ASP A 247 7.15 18.30 20.24
CA ASP A 247 6.09 19.07 20.93
C ASP A 247 4.76 19.10 20.14
N VAL A 248 4.32 17.94 19.61
CA VAL A 248 3.10 17.88 18.80
C VAL A 248 1.85 18.13 19.64
N GLU A 249 1.13 19.21 19.32
CA GLU A 249 -0.18 19.51 19.89
C GLU A 249 -1.30 18.77 19.12
N GLY A 250 -2.22 18.11 19.85
CA GLY A 250 -3.37 17.45 19.24
C GLY A 250 -3.05 16.11 18.56
N ARG A 251 -2.84 15.06 19.38
CA ARG A 251 -2.50 13.69 18.93
C ARG A 251 -3.43 13.14 17.86
N SER A 252 -4.73 13.43 17.93
CA SER A 252 -5.72 12.93 16.95
C SER A 252 -5.47 13.49 15.55
N ARG A 253 -5.18 14.80 15.44
CA ARG A 253 -4.84 15.44 14.16
C ARG A 253 -3.49 14.95 13.63
N ALA A 254 -2.53 14.72 14.53
CA ALA A 254 -1.26 14.14 14.15
C ALA A 254 -1.44 12.75 13.55
N MET A 255 -2.21 11.87 14.20
CA MET A 255 -2.45 10.53 13.67
C MET A 255 -3.11 10.52 12.29
N GLU A 256 -4.04 11.44 12.01
CA GLU A 256 -4.64 11.62 10.68
C GLU A 256 -3.56 11.96 9.63
N VAL A 257 -2.77 13.01 9.89
CA VAL A 257 -1.71 13.46 8.97
C VAL A 257 -0.63 12.38 8.77
N LEU A 258 -0.27 11.64 9.81
CA LEU A 258 0.70 10.54 9.70
C LEU A 258 0.13 9.36 8.92
N SER A 259 -1.18 9.11 8.98
CA SER A 259 -1.84 8.07 8.19
C SER A 259 -1.78 8.39 6.70
N ASP A 260 -2.07 9.64 6.34
CA ASP A 260 -1.97 10.11 4.96
C ASP A 260 -0.52 10.00 4.45
N LEU A 261 0.45 10.49 5.23
CA LEU A 261 1.88 10.38 4.89
C LEU A 261 2.35 8.93 4.74
N ASN A 262 1.91 8.02 5.60
CA ASN A 262 2.25 6.59 5.51
C ASN A 262 1.58 5.89 4.30
N THR A 263 0.52 6.46 3.75
CA THR A 263 -0.14 5.99 2.53
C THR A 263 0.61 6.47 1.29
N GLU A 264 1.10 7.70 1.31
CA GLU A 264 1.87 8.31 0.21
C GLU A 264 3.32 7.83 0.15
N THR A 265 3.88 7.40 1.27
CA THR A 265 5.29 6.96 1.37
C THR A 265 5.47 5.45 1.32
N ARG A 266 6.43 5.01 0.50
CA ARG A 266 6.66 3.58 0.21
C ARG A 266 7.55 2.89 1.25
N PHE A 267 8.73 3.46 1.49
CA PHE A 267 9.81 2.78 2.22
C PHE A 267 9.82 3.13 3.71
N VAL A 268 9.67 4.41 4.04
CA VAL A 268 9.71 4.86 5.43
C VAL A 268 8.34 4.75 6.09
N ARG A 269 8.32 4.77 7.42
CA ARG A 269 7.12 4.84 8.24
C ARG A 269 7.23 5.95 9.25
N PHE A 270 6.14 6.70 9.39
CA PHE A 270 5.99 7.72 10.42
C PHE A 270 5.27 7.16 11.64
N LEU A 271 5.83 7.43 12.82
CA LEU A 271 5.36 6.93 14.10
C LEU A 271 5.24 8.10 15.07
N LEU A 272 4.10 8.20 15.78
CA LEU A 272 3.93 9.14 16.89
C LEU A 272 4.24 8.42 18.20
N VAL A 273 5.39 8.73 18.82
CA VAL A 273 5.77 8.19 20.13
C VAL A 273 5.78 9.33 21.13
N ARG A 274 4.91 9.24 22.15
CA ARG A 274 4.63 10.35 23.07
C ARG A 274 4.25 11.59 22.26
N ASP A 275 4.97 12.69 22.37
CA ASP A 275 4.74 13.99 21.74
C ASP A 275 5.66 14.25 20.54
N ARG A 276 6.31 13.20 20.01
CA ARG A 276 7.29 13.31 18.92
C ARG A 276 6.95 12.40 17.76
N VAL A 277 7.15 12.91 16.55
CA VAL A 277 7.04 12.14 15.32
C VAL A 277 8.43 11.66 14.93
N PHE A 278 8.50 10.37 14.61
CA PHE A 278 9.69 9.72 14.09
C PHE A 278 9.40 9.25 12.68
N VAL A 279 10.39 9.42 11.80
CA VAL A 279 10.47 8.66 10.55
C VAL A 279 11.37 7.45 10.81
N SER A 280 11.02 6.29 10.26
CA SER A 280 11.74 5.04 10.49
C SER A 280 11.78 4.16 9.24
N LEU A 281 12.83 3.36 9.13
CA LEU A 281 13.02 2.35 8.10
C LEU A 281 13.70 1.13 8.72
N SER A 282 13.08 -0.03 8.54
CA SER A 282 13.59 -1.32 8.99
C SER A 282 14.34 -2.04 7.88
N LEU A 283 15.51 -2.58 8.21
CA LEU A 283 16.34 -3.38 7.31
C LEU A 283 16.51 -4.79 7.87
N PHE A 284 16.38 -5.79 7.01
CA PHE A 284 16.83 -7.14 7.35
C PHE A 284 18.36 -7.17 7.48
N ALA A 285 18.84 -7.85 8.52
CA ALA A 285 20.25 -7.96 8.85
C ALA A 285 20.80 -9.38 8.67
N ARG A 286 20.06 -10.29 8.04
CA ARG A 286 20.45 -11.69 7.84
C ARG A 286 20.12 -12.16 6.41
N PRO A 287 21.03 -11.94 5.44
CA PRO A 287 22.37 -11.36 5.61
C PRO A 287 22.34 -9.83 5.75
N PHE A 288 23.32 -9.28 6.47
CA PHE A 288 23.60 -7.86 6.53
C PHE A 288 24.42 -7.47 5.30
N VAL A 289 23.98 -6.41 4.62
CA VAL A 289 24.68 -5.81 3.49
C VAL A 289 24.86 -4.33 3.79
N ALA A 290 26.10 -3.88 3.88
CA ALA A 290 26.46 -2.52 4.26
C ALA A 290 25.83 -1.46 3.33
N ALA A 291 25.74 -1.76 2.03
CA ALA A 291 25.10 -0.90 1.05
C ALA A 291 23.61 -0.62 1.34
N HIS A 292 22.88 -1.58 1.93
CA HIS A 292 21.49 -1.35 2.32
C HIS A 292 21.39 -0.37 3.50
N LEU A 293 22.35 -0.42 4.43
CA LEU A 293 22.42 0.56 5.53
C LEU A 293 22.71 1.97 5.00
N ARG A 294 23.64 2.11 4.06
CA ARG A 294 23.92 3.40 3.38
C ARG A 294 22.65 3.96 2.70
N GLN A 295 21.97 3.11 1.93
CA GLN A 295 20.74 3.51 1.24
C GLN A 295 19.64 3.91 2.23
N ALA A 296 19.49 3.19 3.33
CA ALA A 296 18.52 3.53 4.38
C ALA A 296 18.84 4.86 5.06
N LEU A 297 20.10 5.10 5.42
CA LEU A 297 20.55 6.38 5.97
C LEU A 297 20.25 7.53 5.01
N GLY A 298 20.51 7.35 3.72
CA GLY A 298 20.18 8.32 2.68
C GLY A 298 18.67 8.61 2.60
N MET A 299 17.84 7.56 2.48
CA MET A 299 16.38 7.71 2.36
C MET A 299 15.76 8.36 3.60
N VAL A 300 16.16 7.94 4.80
CA VAL A 300 15.66 8.51 6.05
C VAL A 300 16.07 9.97 6.21
N SER A 301 17.31 10.33 5.85
CA SER A 301 17.80 11.71 5.94
C SER A 301 17.07 12.63 4.97
N VAL A 302 16.96 12.25 3.69
CA VAL A 302 16.26 13.03 2.66
C VAL A 302 14.79 13.21 3.03
N THR A 303 14.15 12.15 3.54
CA THR A 303 12.74 12.21 3.91
C THR A 303 12.52 13.06 5.16
N ALA A 304 13.44 13.00 6.13
CA ALA A 304 13.39 13.85 7.31
C ALA A 304 13.54 15.34 6.93
N ASP A 305 14.54 15.68 6.11
CA ASP A 305 14.79 17.06 5.67
C ASP A 305 13.68 17.61 4.76
N ALA A 306 13.01 16.78 3.95
CA ALA A 306 11.92 17.23 3.08
C ALA A 306 10.63 17.54 3.85
N ILE A 307 10.39 16.85 4.97
CA ILE A 307 9.11 16.85 5.67
C ILE A 307 9.15 17.70 6.93
N ASP A 308 10.32 17.98 7.51
CA ASP A 308 10.46 18.65 8.81
C ASP A 308 9.69 19.97 8.90
N ASN A 309 9.83 20.88 7.94
CA ASN A 309 9.25 22.22 7.96
C ASN A 309 7.76 22.22 7.64
N GLU A 310 7.33 21.46 6.62
CA GLU A 310 5.92 21.36 6.23
C GLU A 310 5.09 20.64 7.29
N LEU A 311 5.63 19.56 7.87
CA LEU A 311 4.96 18.77 8.89
C LEU A 311 4.92 19.49 10.23
N ALA A 312 5.98 20.19 10.62
CA ALA A 312 5.97 21.01 11.84
C ALA A 312 4.90 22.12 11.75
N ALA A 313 4.75 22.76 10.58
CA ALA A 313 3.71 23.76 10.35
C ALA A 313 2.29 23.16 10.43
N LYS A 314 2.06 22.00 9.81
CA LYS A 314 0.77 21.30 9.84
C LYS A 314 0.40 20.77 11.24
N LEU A 315 1.39 20.40 12.04
CA LEU A 315 1.21 19.82 13.38
C LEU A 315 1.36 20.83 14.53
N ARG A 316 1.60 22.12 14.23
CA ARG A 316 1.93 23.17 15.22
C ARG A 316 3.10 22.79 16.15
N GLY A 317 4.00 21.91 15.68
CA GLY A 317 5.16 21.45 16.43
C GLY A 317 6.41 22.29 16.13
N ARG A 318 7.57 21.84 16.62
CA ARG A 318 8.88 22.43 16.27
C ARG A 318 9.81 21.38 15.68
N THR A 319 10.62 21.77 14.71
CA THR A 319 11.71 20.95 14.16
C THR A 319 12.87 20.88 15.14
N THR A 320 13.74 19.87 14.99
CA THR A 320 14.90 19.67 15.88
C THR A 320 15.89 20.85 15.84
N PHE A 321 15.99 21.53 14.68
CA PHE A 321 16.82 22.72 14.50
C PHE A 321 16.01 23.80 13.79
N ARG A 322 16.04 25.02 14.34
CA ARG A 322 15.47 26.20 13.71
C ARG A 322 16.50 26.75 12.72
N GLU A 323 16.13 26.93 11.44
CA GLU A 323 16.93 27.77 10.56
C GLU A 323 16.96 29.18 11.18
N GLU A 324 18.11 29.59 11.71
CA GLU A 324 18.33 31.00 12.02
C GLU A 324 18.38 31.73 10.69
N GLY A 325 17.27 32.38 10.33
CA GLY A 325 17.22 33.35 9.25
C GLY A 325 18.33 34.36 9.46
N GLY A 326 19.37 34.24 8.66
CA GLY A 326 20.46 35.20 8.57
C GLY A 326 19.92 36.49 7.99
N ASP A 327 19.45 37.38 8.86
CA ASP A 327 19.29 38.79 8.55
C ASP A 327 20.69 39.42 8.54
N HIS A 328 21.33 39.43 7.38
CA HIS A 328 22.49 40.27 7.12
C HIS A 328 22.03 41.49 6.31
N ALA A 329 21.91 42.59 7.04
CA ALA A 329 21.92 43.96 6.53
C ALA A 329 23.19 44.27 5.71
#